data_AF-F4QSM9-F1
#
_entry.id   AF-F4QSM9-F1
#
_cell.length_a   1.000
_cell.length_b   1.000
_cell.length_c   1.000
_cell.angle_alpha   90.00
_cell.angle_beta   90.00
_cell.angle_gamma   90.00
#
_symmetry.space_group_name_H-M   'P 1'
#
loop_
_entity.id
_entity.type
_entity.pdbx_description
1 polymer ?
#
loop_
_entity_poly.entity_id
_entity_poly.type
_entity_poly.pdbx_seq_one_letter_code
_entity_poly.pdbx_strand_id
1 'polypeptide(L)'
;MSHSEPIPEAASVGDAAERKAASGRNRAIALWAAARMDLNPQSTELYAQAVENFHADRPTEEDVIRKIYGDLIASNIQVRESEVRTRAAEFLAQAREAGKNGN
;
A
#
# COMPACT_ATOMS: atom_id res chain seq x y z
N MET A 1 -38.80 7.28 20.28
CA MET A 1 -38.05 6.95 19.05
C MET A 1 -37.48 8.24 18.48
N SER A 2 -36.40 8.78 19.06
CA SER A 2 -35.66 9.87 18.43
C SER A 2 -34.55 9.24 17.61
N HIS A 3 -34.73 9.30 16.30
CA HIS A 3 -33.69 9.05 15.31
C HIS A 3 -32.53 10.01 15.62
N SER A 4 -31.39 9.48 16.07
CA SER A 4 -30.16 10.23 16.19
C SER A 4 -29.03 9.39 15.63
N GLU A 5 -28.91 9.43 14.32
CA GLU A 5 -27.68 9.19 13.56
C GLU A 5 -27.70 10.10 12.33
N PRO A 6 -26.55 10.51 11.77
CA PRO A 6 -25.21 10.58 12.34
C PRO A 6 -24.64 12.01 12.30
N ILE A 7 -23.65 12.29 13.14
CA ILE A 7 -22.75 13.45 13.06
C ILE A 7 -21.98 13.41 11.72
N PRO A 8 -22.11 14.41 10.82
CA PRO A 8 -21.18 14.60 9.73
C PRO A 8 -20.21 15.73 10.10
N GLU A 9 -19.28 15.46 11.01
CA GLU A 9 -18.22 16.42 11.33
C GLU A 9 -16.86 15.85 10.91
N ALA A 10 -16.24 16.55 9.95
CA ALA A 10 -14.85 16.42 9.51
C ALA A 10 -14.45 15.12 8.77
N ALA A 11 -14.77 15.05 7.48
CA ALA A 11 -13.82 14.48 6.52
C ALA A 11 -12.59 15.40 6.50
N SER A 12 -11.62 15.13 7.36
CA SER A 12 -10.46 15.97 7.58
C SER A 12 -9.59 16.00 6.32
N VAL A 13 -9.10 17.19 5.96
CA VAL A 13 -8.17 17.39 4.85
C VAL A 13 -6.85 16.57 5.01
N GLY A 14 -6.59 16.02 6.21
CA GLY A 14 -5.53 15.03 6.46
C GLY A 14 -5.73 13.69 5.73
N ASP A 15 -6.97 13.22 5.59
CA ASP A 15 -7.28 11.91 5.01
C ASP A 15 -6.96 11.81 3.51
N ALA A 16 -7.00 12.91 2.77
CA ALA A 16 -6.75 12.88 1.32
C ALA A 16 -5.26 12.74 0.98
N ALA A 17 -4.40 13.48 1.67
CA ALA A 17 -2.95 13.41 1.49
C ALA A 17 -2.39 12.07 2.01
N GLU A 18 -2.90 11.59 3.14
CA GLU A 18 -2.51 10.28 3.68
C GLU A 18 -3.00 9.13 2.80
N ARG A 19 -4.21 9.20 2.24
CA ARG A 19 -4.67 8.18 1.28
C ARG A 19 -3.84 8.16 0.00
N LYS A 20 -3.44 9.32 -0.53
CA LYS A 20 -2.51 9.41 -1.68
C LYS A 20 -1.15 8.81 -1.34
N ALA A 21 -0.58 9.14 -0.18
CA ALA A 21 0.69 8.57 0.27
C ALA A 21 0.60 7.05 0.50
N ALA A 22 -0.50 6.57 1.08
CA ALA A 22 -0.75 5.14 1.29
C ALA A 22 -0.89 4.39 -0.03
N SER A 23 -1.67 4.90 -0.98
CA SER A 23 -1.77 4.35 -2.35
C SER A 23 -0.39 4.31 -3.03
N GLY A 24 0.39 5.40 -2.96
CA GLY A 24 1.75 5.45 -3.49
C GLY A 24 2.68 4.42 -2.85
N ARG A 25 2.66 4.28 -1.51
CA ARG A 25 3.41 3.25 -0.77
C ARG A 25 3.04 1.84 -1.26
N ASN A 26 1.75 1.56 -1.39
CA ASN A 26 1.24 0.24 -1.75
C ASN A 26 1.63 -0.15 -3.18
N ARG A 27 1.55 0.80 -4.10
CA ARG A 27 2.02 0.60 -5.47
C ARG A 27 3.53 0.32 -5.47
N ALA A 28 4.32 1.12 -4.77
CA ALA A 28 5.77 0.98 -4.75
C ALA A 28 6.23 -0.37 -4.13
N ILE A 29 5.63 -0.80 -3.01
CA ILE A 29 5.97 -2.09 -2.41
C ILE A 29 5.54 -3.28 -3.29
N ALA A 30 4.42 -3.15 -4.01
CA ALA A 30 3.96 -4.16 -4.93
C ALA A 30 4.91 -4.31 -6.14
N LEU A 31 5.34 -3.19 -6.73
CA LEU A 31 6.33 -3.19 -7.82
C LEU A 31 7.66 -3.82 -7.38
N TRP A 32 8.11 -3.51 -6.16
CA TRP A 32 9.31 -4.11 -5.60
C TRP A 32 9.17 -5.63 -5.44
N ALA A 33 8.03 -6.11 -4.93
CA ALA A 33 7.80 -7.54 -4.77
C ALA A 33 7.67 -8.25 -6.12
N ALA A 34 6.97 -7.64 -7.08
CA ALA A 34 6.88 -8.13 -8.46
C ALA A 34 8.24 -8.26 -9.14
N ALA A 35 9.13 -7.28 -8.94
CA ALA A 35 10.49 -7.34 -9.45
C ALA A 35 11.29 -8.51 -8.84
N ARG A 36 11.06 -8.85 -7.57
CA ARG A 36 11.70 -10.03 -6.95
C ARG A 36 11.14 -11.35 -7.44
N MET A 37 9.85 -11.35 -7.77
CA MET A 37 9.15 -12.46 -8.41
C MET A 37 9.50 -12.63 -9.88
N ASP A 38 10.39 -11.80 -10.43
CA ASP A 38 10.78 -11.79 -11.84
C ASP A 38 9.53 -11.75 -12.75
N LEU A 39 8.50 -11.02 -12.32
CA LEU A 39 7.27 -10.88 -13.08
C LEU A 39 7.53 -10.04 -14.33
N ASN A 40 6.98 -10.47 -15.45
CA ASN A 40 6.96 -9.66 -16.66
C ASN A 40 6.27 -8.29 -16.40
N PRO A 41 6.52 -7.25 -17.21
CA PRO A 41 5.98 -5.92 -16.97
C PRO A 41 4.45 -5.86 -16.90
N GLN A 42 3.75 -6.72 -17.65
CA GLN A 42 2.29 -6.81 -17.60
C GLN A 42 1.81 -7.38 -16.26
N SER A 43 2.39 -8.49 -15.81
CA SER A 43 2.09 -9.11 -14.52
C SER A 43 2.48 -8.21 -13.34
N THR A 44 3.55 -7.44 -13.49
CA THR A 44 3.98 -6.44 -12.49
C THR A 44 2.93 -5.36 -12.28
N GLU A 45 2.36 -4.79 -13.35
CA GLU A 45 1.29 -3.79 -13.21
C GLU A 45 -0.01 -4.40 -12.68
N LEU A 46 -0.36 -5.61 -13.11
CA LEU A 46 -1.54 -6.31 -12.57
C LEU A 46 -1.40 -6.57 -11.08
N TYR A 47 -0.21 -6.95 -10.63
CA TYR A 47 0.08 -7.16 -9.22
C TYR A 47 0.04 -5.84 -8.42
N ALA A 48 0.59 -4.76 -8.96
CA ALA A 48 0.53 -3.43 -8.36
C ALA A 48 -0.92 -2.95 -8.17
N GLN A 49 -1.76 -3.11 -9.20
CA GLN A 49 -3.19 -2.79 -9.12
C GLN A 49 -3.93 -3.67 -8.12
N ALA A 50 -3.62 -4.97 -8.05
CA ALA A 50 -4.24 -5.88 -7.09
C ALA A 50 -3.94 -5.46 -5.63
N VAL A 51 -2.71 -5.03 -5.34
CA VAL A 51 -2.32 -4.55 -4.00
C VAL A 51 -2.94 -3.19 -3.67
N GLU A 52 -3.06 -2.30 -4.66
CA GLU A 52 -3.74 -1.01 -4.50
C GLU A 52 -5.24 -1.19 -4.22
N ASN A 53 -5.90 -2.09 -4.96
CA ASN A 53 -7.31 -2.45 -4.77
C ASN A 53 -7.54 -3.15 -3.44
N PHE A 54 -6.63 -4.03 -3.01
CA PHE A 54 -6.67 -4.62 -1.68
C PHE A 54 -6.73 -3.51 -0.62
N HIS A 55 -5.93 -2.43 -0.78
CA HIS A 55 -5.94 -1.27 0.10
C HIS A 55 -7.20 -0.38 0.07
N ALA A 56 -7.91 -0.33 -1.05
CA ALA A 56 -9.10 0.50 -1.17
C ALA A 56 -10.19 0.12 -0.14
N ASP A 57 -10.21 -1.14 0.31
CA ASP A 57 -11.23 -1.69 1.23
C ASP A 57 -10.88 -1.55 2.74
N ARG A 58 -9.80 -0.84 3.09
CA ARG A 58 -9.24 -0.61 4.45
C ARG A 58 -8.39 -1.73 5.12
N PRO A 59 -7.47 -2.43 4.43
CA PRO A 59 -6.42 -3.15 5.11
C PRO A 59 -5.42 -2.17 5.73
N THR A 60 -4.90 -2.57 6.89
CA THR A 60 -3.85 -1.83 7.57
C THR A 60 -2.52 -1.97 6.82
N GLU A 61 -1.52 -1.14 7.17
CA GLU A 61 -0.15 -1.33 6.67
C GLU A 61 0.35 -2.76 6.91
N GLU A 62 0.02 -3.35 8.07
CA GLU A 62 0.40 -4.71 8.41
C GLU A 62 -0.22 -5.76 7.48
N ASP A 63 -1.47 -5.57 7.07
CA ASP A 63 -2.14 -6.50 6.16
C ASP A 63 -1.48 -6.50 4.77
N VAL A 64 -1.06 -5.32 4.28
CA VAL A 64 -0.30 -5.20 3.03
C VAL A 64 1.05 -5.90 3.17
N ILE A 65 1.78 -5.65 4.27
CA ILE A 65 3.08 -6.30 4.53
C ILE A 65 2.93 -7.82 4.56
N ARG A 66 1.94 -8.35 5.29
CA ARG A 66 1.69 -9.80 5.38
C ARG A 66 1.34 -10.38 4.02
N LYS A 67 0.52 -9.69 3.23
CA LYS A 67 0.18 -10.11 1.86
C LYS A 67 1.44 -10.22 1.00
N ILE A 68 2.23 -9.14 0.91
CA ILE A 68 3.45 -9.10 0.10
C ILE A 68 4.45 -10.18 0.56
N TYR A 69 4.62 -10.33 1.88
CA TYR A 69 5.47 -11.36 2.45
C TYR A 69 5.00 -12.76 2.05
N GLY A 70 3.70 -13.04 2.18
CA GLY A 70 3.10 -14.31 1.78
C GLY A 70 3.28 -14.59 0.29
N ASP A 71 3.06 -13.61 -0.58
CA ASP A 71 3.23 -13.72 -2.03
C ASP A 71 4.70 -14.05 -2.38
N LEU A 72 5.67 -13.37 -1.76
CA LEU A 72 7.10 -13.64 -1.96
C LEU A 72 7.49 -15.06 -1.53
N ILE A 73 7.03 -15.51 -0.37
CA ILE A 73 7.28 -16.86 0.12
C ILE A 73 6.62 -17.91 -0.80
N ALA A 74 5.39 -17.66 -1.26
CA ALA A 74 4.68 -18.51 -2.21
C ALA A 74 5.40 -18.62 -3.57
N SER A 75 6.07 -17.55 -3.99
CA SER A 75 6.97 -17.52 -5.15
C SER A 75 8.37 -18.08 -4.87
N ASN A 76 8.59 -18.74 -3.73
CA ASN A 76 9.86 -19.35 -3.35
C ASN A 76 11.02 -18.34 -3.18
N ILE A 77 10.69 -17.08 -2.83
CA ILE A 77 11.65 -16.01 -2.57
C ILE A 77 11.93 -15.93 -1.08
N GLN A 78 13.20 -16.10 -0.72
CA GLN A 78 13.64 -15.96 0.66
C GLN A 78 13.73 -14.48 1.03
N VAL A 79 12.82 -14.01 1.87
CA VAL A 79 12.78 -12.65 2.41
C VAL A 79 12.45 -12.70 3.89
N ARG A 80 12.90 -11.69 4.65
CA ARG A 80 12.51 -11.52 6.06
C ARG A 80 11.35 -10.54 6.16
N GLU A 81 10.38 -10.80 7.05
CA GLU A 81 9.27 -9.87 7.31
C GLU A 81 9.79 -8.47 7.70
N SER A 82 10.89 -8.41 8.48
CA SER A 82 11.56 -7.16 8.85
C SER A 82 12.02 -6.33 7.64
N GLU A 83 12.43 -7.01 6.57
CA GLU A 83 12.88 -6.35 5.34
C GLU A 83 11.69 -5.77 4.58
N VAL A 84 10.57 -6.52 4.49
CA VAL A 84 9.31 -6.03 3.89
C VAL A 84 8.80 -4.81 4.67
N ARG A 85 8.83 -4.84 6.00
CA ARG A 85 8.49 -3.70 6.87
C ARG A 85 9.37 -2.48 6.59
N THR A 86 10.67 -2.68 6.50
CA THR A 86 11.63 -1.59 6.22
C THR A 86 11.31 -0.95 4.87
N ARG A 87 11.10 -1.77 3.84
CA ARG A 87 10.74 -1.30 2.49
C ARG A 87 9.41 -0.56 2.47
N ALA A 88 8.39 -1.06 3.18
CA ALA A 88 7.10 -0.39 3.32
C ALA A 88 7.26 1.03 3.91
N ALA A 89 8.05 1.16 4.97
CA ALA A 89 8.33 2.46 5.59
C ALA A 89 9.11 3.41 4.67
N GLU A 90 10.12 2.90 3.96
CA GLU A 90 10.88 3.66 2.96
C GLU A 90 9.98 4.17 1.83
N PHE A 91 9.09 3.32 1.31
CA PHE A 91 8.16 3.71 0.25
C PHE A 91 7.09 4.70 0.74
N LEU A 92 6.68 4.62 2.01
CA LEU A 92 5.78 5.60 2.60
C LEU A 92 6.43 6.98 2.71
N ALA A 93 7.69 7.02 3.12
CA ALA A 93 8.46 8.26 3.16
C ALA A 93 8.58 8.87 1.75
N GLN A 94 8.98 8.06 0.76
CA GLN A 94 9.08 8.50 -0.63
C GLN A 94 7.72 8.97 -1.20
N ALA A 95 6.62 8.28 -0.91
CA ALA A 95 5.30 8.66 -1.38
C ALA A 95 4.82 9.99 -0.75
N ARG A 96 5.17 10.24 0.52
CA ARG A 96 4.91 11.52 1.20
C ARG A 96 5.72 12.66 0.59
N GLU A 97 6.96 12.41 0.19
CA GLU A 97 7.80 13.41 -0.48
C GLU A 97 7.32 13.68 -1.90
N ALA A 98 7.02 12.63 -2.67
CA ALA A 98 6.47 12.75 -4.02
C ALA A 98 5.12 13.50 -4.04
N GLY A 99 4.26 13.25 -3.05
CA GLY A 99 3.00 13.97 -2.89
C GLY A 99 3.16 15.47 -2.57
N LYS A 100 4.32 15.89 -2.05
CA LYS A 100 4.64 17.31 -1.79
C LYS A 100 5.30 17.99 -2.99
N ASN A 101 6.04 17.24 -3.81
CA ASN A 101 6.83 17.77 -4.92
C ASN A 101 6.10 17.78 -6.27
N GLY A 102 4.80 17.48 -6.27
CA GLY A 102 3.91 17.56 -7.43
C GLY A 102 2.91 18.72 -7.31
N ASN A 103 3.41 19.95 -7.39
CA ASN A 103 2.61 21.16 -7.71
C ASN A 103 3.47 22.17 -8.48
#